data_AF-A0A7I9Z7I8-F1
#
_entry.id   AF-A0A7I9Z7I8-F1
#
_cell.length_a   1.000
_cell.length_b   1.000
_cell.length_c   1.000
_cell.angle_alpha   90.00
_cell.angle_beta   90.00
_cell.angle_gamma   90.00
#
_symmetry.space_group_name_H-M   'P 1'
#
loop_
_entity.id
_entity.type
_entity.pdbx_description
1 polymer ?
#
loop_
_entity_poly.entity_id
_entity_poly.type
_entity_poly.pdbx_seq_one_letter_code
_entity_poly.pdbx_strand_id
1 'polypeptide(L)'
;MAHNTKADNFGRLVDDAMRAAGLPRLYEGLDRRRLGELVELLDTVGSGGHDGDRDLLGEVYEYFLGNFARAEGKRGGEFFTPPSVVRLLVEVLEPAGGRVYDPCCGSGGMFVQTGHFIAEHDGDPAKVTVYGQESVEQTWRMARMNLAVHGIDDAGLGARCADTFVADLHAGVQMDYVMANPPFNIKDWARDIDDPRWRYGVPPATNANYAWIQHILSKLAPGGRAGVVMANGSMSSKALGEGDIRARIVEADLVSCMVALPAQLFRSTGIPVCLWFFATDKAHRSRQVLFIDARELGYLVDRAERALTHEDIARIGDTYHAWCGAPSGRAKGCSYEDVPGFCRSVSLDDIRAAGHVLTPGRYVDAPSAPDDGEASGDKVARLTDELLAALDDSARLDQVVRRQVGRLR
;
A
#
# COMPACT_ATOMS: atom_id res chain seq x y z
N MET A 1 23.57 -24.00 18.60
CA MET A 1 23.43 -24.84 17.38
C MET A 1 24.69 -24.81 16.51
N ALA A 2 25.38 -23.67 16.40
CA ALA A 2 26.57 -23.51 15.56
C ALA A 2 27.71 -24.51 15.83
N HIS A 3 27.90 -24.97 17.08
CA HIS A 3 28.93 -25.99 17.39
C HIS A 3 28.68 -27.37 16.75
N ASN A 4 27.48 -27.64 16.24
CA ASN A 4 27.09 -28.93 15.66
C ASN A 4 26.94 -28.90 14.12
N THR A 5 27.32 -27.81 13.45
CA THR A 5 27.16 -27.62 11.99
C THR A 5 27.85 -28.70 11.15
N LYS A 6 28.90 -29.32 11.69
CA LYS A 6 29.65 -30.41 11.07
C LYS A 6 29.12 -31.82 11.41
N ALA A 7 28.15 -31.95 12.32
CA ALA A 7 27.63 -33.24 12.78
C ALA A 7 26.75 -33.94 11.73
N ASP A 8 26.80 -35.27 11.66
CA ASP A 8 26.10 -36.06 10.63
C ASP A 8 24.58 -35.95 10.61
N ASN A 9 24.03 -35.63 11.77
CA ASN A 9 22.61 -35.41 11.98
C ASN A 9 22.22 -33.93 12.00
N PHE A 10 23.09 -33.00 11.57
CA PHE A 10 22.82 -31.56 11.69
C PHE A 10 21.50 -31.12 11.05
N GLY A 11 21.18 -31.61 9.84
CA GLY A 11 19.89 -31.31 9.20
C GLY A 11 18.69 -31.74 10.06
N ARG A 12 18.77 -32.90 10.70
CA ARG A 12 17.74 -33.38 11.63
C ARG A 12 17.65 -32.54 12.89
N LEU A 13 18.78 -32.05 13.42
CA LEU A 13 18.79 -31.13 14.56
C LEU A 13 18.08 -29.81 14.23
N VAL A 14 18.28 -29.28 13.02
CA VAL A 14 17.57 -28.07 12.54
C VAL A 14 16.08 -28.37 12.34
N ASP A 15 15.73 -29.52 11.74
CA ASP A 15 14.33 -29.96 11.60
C ASP A 15 13.60 -30.07 12.95
N ASP A 16 14.24 -30.70 13.92
CA ASP A 16 13.66 -30.92 15.26
C ASP A 16 13.48 -29.57 15.99
N ALA A 17 14.40 -28.63 15.85
CA ALA A 17 14.27 -27.31 16.45
C ALA A 17 13.19 -26.45 15.78
N MET A 18 13.09 -26.47 14.45
CA MET A 18 12.03 -25.75 13.73
C MET A 18 10.65 -26.30 14.10
N ARG A 19 10.54 -27.63 14.22
CA ARG A 19 9.31 -28.29 14.68
C ARG A 19 8.95 -27.90 16.11
N ALA A 20 9.93 -27.89 17.02
CA ALA A 20 9.71 -27.47 18.40
C ALA A 20 9.27 -26.01 18.51
N ALA A 21 9.76 -25.14 17.62
CA ALA A 21 9.37 -23.73 17.53
C ALA A 21 8.06 -23.49 16.76
N GLY A 22 7.43 -24.53 16.18
CA GLY A 22 6.23 -24.38 15.35
C GLY A 22 6.44 -23.63 14.03
N LEU A 23 7.70 -23.50 13.58
CA LEU A 23 8.09 -22.74 12.40
C LEU A 23 8.16 -23.61 11.13
N PRO A 24 7.86 -23.03 9.96
CA PRO A 24 7.89 -23.77 8.69
C PRO A 24 9.31 -24.10 8.23
N ARG A 25 9.49 -25.24 7.55
CA ARG A 25 10.76 -25.61 6.92
C ARG A 25 10.85 -24.98 5.53
N LEU A 26 11.78 -24.03 5.37
CA LEU A 26 12.00 -23.29 4.11
C LEU A 26 13.39 -23.54 3.50
N TYR A 27 14.12 -24.55 3.98
CA TYR A 27 15.49 -24.90 3.56
C TYR A 27 15.60 -26.30 2.96
N GLU A 28 14.49 -26.93 2.58
CA GLU A 28 14.47 -28.32 2.07
C GLU A 28 15.29 -28.51 0.77
N GLY A 29 15.64 -27.42 0.07
CA GLY A 29 16.52 -27.44 -1.11
C GLY A 29 17.99 -27.07 -0.86
N LEU A 30 18.38 -26.78 0.38
CA LEU A 30 19.77 -26.44 0.74
C LEU A 30 20.56 -27.71 1.07
N ASP A 31 21.76 -27.83 0.48
CA ASP A 31 22.68 -28.90 0.90
C ASP A 31 23.16 -28.67 2.34
N ARG A 32 23.43 -29.77 3.05
CA ARG A 32 23.77 -29.74 4.48
C ARG A 32 25.00 -28.88 4.79
N ARG A 33 25.97 -28.80 3.88
CA ARG A 33 27.18 -28.00 4.09
C ARG A 33 26.83 -26.52 4.05
N ARG A 34 26.07 -26.07 3.05
CA ARG A 34 25.58 -24.68 2.96
C ARG A 34 24.69 -24.31 4.14
N LEU A 35 23.85 -25.24 4.62
CA LEU A 35 23.05 -25.02 5.83
C LEU A 35 23.94 -24.81 7.06
N GLY A 36 25.01 -25.61 7.20
CA GLY A 36 26.01 -25.46 8.26
C GLY A 36 26.72 -24.10 8.18
N GLU A 37 27.24 -23.75 7.01
CA GLU A 37 27.92 -22.46 6.75
C GLU A 37 27.01 -21.26 7.03
N LEU A 38 25.72 -21.35 6.67
CA LEU A 38 24.73 -20.31 6.94
C LEU A 38 24.48 -20.13 8.44
N VAL A 39 24.37 -21.22 9.19
CA VAL A 39 24.19 -21.15 10.65
C VAL A 39 25.44 -20.59 11.34
N GLU A 40 26.64 -20.93 10.88
CA GLU A 40 27.88 -20.31 11.38
C GLU A 40 27.92 -18.82 11.09
N LEU A 41 27.51 -18.39 9.88
CA LEU A 41 27.44 -16.97 9.52
C LEU A 41 26.46 -16.21 10.44
N LEU A 42 25.27 -16.75 10.68
CA LEU A 42 24.27 -16.09 11.53
C LEU A 42 24.69 -16.05 13.01
N ASP A 43 25.42 -17.06 13.50
CA ASP A 43 25.96 -17.08 14.87
C ASP A 43 26.96 -15.94 15.12
N THR A 44 27.74 -15.56 14.09
CA THR A 44 28.64 -14.39 14.18
C THR A 44 27.90 -13.06 14.28
N VAL A 45 26.65 -12.98 13.82
CA VAL A 45 25.82 -11.77 13.87
C VAL A 45 25.07 -11.67 15.21
N GLY A 46 24.64 -12.79 15.78
CA GLY A 46 23.81 -12.85 16.99
C GLY A 46 24.55 -12.91 18.34
N SER A 47 25.87 -12.68 18.37
CA SER A 47 26.68 -12.81 19.60
C SER A 47 26.61 -11.58 20.54
N GLY A 48 25.51 -10.82 20.51
CA GLY A 48 25.34 -9.51 21.16
C GLY A 48 24.65 -9.50 22.54
N GLY A 49 23.97 -10.56 22.96
CA GLY A 49 23.49 -10.77 24.33
C GLY A 49 22.63 -9.66 24.98
N HIS A 50 21.94 -8.80 24.23
CA HIS A 50 21.14 -7.70 24.76
C HIS A 50 19.72 -7.69 24.17
N ASP A 51 18.76 -7.03 24.84
CA ASP A 51 17.35 -6.92 24.38
C ASP A 51 17.23 -6.40 22.92
N GLY A 52 18.24 -5.70 22.41
CA GLY A 52 18.32 -5.25 21.01
C GLY A 52 18.68 -6.34 19.97
N ASP A 53 19.02 -7.56 20.38
CA ASP A 53 19.38 -8.64 19.45
C ASP A 53 18.18 -9.14 18.63
N ARG A 54 16.98 -9.12 19.22
CA ARG A 54 15.74 -9.50 18.52
C ARG A 54 15.40 -8.47 17.46
N ASP A 55 15.47 -7.19 17.80
CA ASP A 55 15.21 -6.08 16.89
C ASP A 55 16.23 -6.09 15.74
N LEU A 56 17.52 -6.30 16.05
CA LEU A 56 18.56 -6.43 15.02
C LEU A 56 18.30 -7.61 14.07
N LEU A 57 17.90 -8.77 14.60
CA LEU A 57 17.57 -9.92 13.76
C LEU A 57 16.33 -9.68 12.89
N GLY A 58 15.33 -8.97 13.41
CA GLY A 58 14.16 -8.50 12.68
C GLY A 58 14.52 -7.57 11.52
N GLU A 59 15.34 -6.55 11.80
CA GLU A 59 15.83 -5.62 10.78
C GLU A 59 16.63 -6.34 9.69
N VAL A 60 17.51 -7.27 10.06
CA VAL A 60 18.26 -8.09 9.12
C VAL A 60 17.32 -8.97 8.27
N TYR A 61 16.29 -9.55 8.90
CA TYR A 61 15.29 -10.35 8.20
C TYR A 61 14.52 -9.52 7.16
N GLU A 62 14.01 -8.36 7.55
CA GLU A 62 13.32 -7.41 6.64
C GLU A 62 14.22 -6.93 5.50
N TYR A 63 15.50 -6.66 5.79
CA TYR A 63 16.48 -6.29 4.77
C TYR A 63 16.64 -7.38 3.71
N PHE A 64 16.79 -8.65 4.12
CA PHE A 64 16.90 -9.76 3.19
C PHE A 64 15.59 -10.01 2.45
N LEU A 65 14.45 -9.95 3.14
CA LEU A 65 13.13 -10.11 2.55
C LEU A 65 12.88 -9.07 1.44
N GLY A 66 13.20 -7.80 1.69
CA GLY A 66 13.13 -6.73 0.69
C GLY A 66 14.06 -6.97 -0.50
N ASN A 67 15.28 -7.47 -0.26
CA ASN A 67 16.21 -7.82 -1.34
C ASN A 67 15.75 -9.02 -2.17
N PHE A 68 15.17 -10.05 -1.53
CA PHE A 68 14.57 -11.19 -2.24
C PHE A 68 13.40 -10.73 -3.11
N ALA A 69 12.50 -9.90 -2.56
CA ALA A 69 11.42 -9.31 -3.33
C ALA A 69 11.92 -8.49 -4.54
N ARG A 70 13.00 -7.72 -4.38
CA ARG A 70 13.63 -6.97 -5.49
C ARG A 70 14.23 -7.89 -6.55
N ALA A 71 14.74 -9.06 -6.16
CA ALA A 71 15.32 -10.04 -7.07
C ALA A 71 14.25 -10.89 -7.79
N GLU A 72 13.20 -11.30 -7.07
CA GLU A 72 12.11 -12.16 -7.56
C GLU A 72 11.02 -11.40 -8.33
N GLY A 73 10.82 -10.11 -8.02
CA GLY A 73 9.81 -9.21 -8.60
C GLY A 73 9.89 -9.00 -10.12
N LYS A 74 10.73 -9.76 -10.83
CA LYS A 74 10.75 -9.88 -12.29
C LYS A 74 9.76 -10.93 -12.84
N ARG A 75 9.08 -11.74 -12.01
CA ARG A 75 8.31 -12.90 -12.50
C ARG A 75 6.86 -13.09 -12.04
N GLY A 76 6.37 -12.44 -10.98
CA GLY A 76 5.01 -12.68 -10.47
C GLY A 76 4.40 -11.44 -9.83
N GLY A 77 3.13 -11.16 -10.10
CA GLY A 77 2.38 -9.98 -9.66
C GLY A 77 2.08 -9.90 -8.15
N GLU A 78 2.94 -10.45 -7.32
CA GLU A 78 2.94 -10.29 -5.86
C GLU A 78 3.85 -9.11 -5.52
N PHE A 79 3.24 -7.99 -5.18
CA PHE A 79 3.95 -6.73 -4.99
C PHE A 79 4.40 -6.61 -3.53
N PHE A 80 5.70 -6.77 -3.29
CA PHE A 80 6.30 -6.25 -2.06
C PHE A 80 5.98 -4.76 -1.93
N THR A 81 5.34 -4.39 -0.83
CA THR A 81 4.94 -3.02 -0.57
C THR A 81 6.15 -2.23 -0.09
N PRO A 82 6.52 -1.10 -0.73
CA PRO A 82 7.62 -0.27 -0.27
C PRO A 82 7.44 0.16 1.20
N PRO A 83 8.48 0.12 2.04
CA PRO A 83 8.37 0.46 3.47
C PRO A 83 7.75 1.84 3.74
N SER A 84 8.05 2.83 2.90
CA SER A 84 7.49 4.18 3.02
C SER A 84 5.97 4.23 2.80
N VAL A 85 5.43 3.35 1.96
CA VAL A 85 3.98 3.25 1.71
C VAL A 85 3.28 2.50 2.84
N VAL A 86 3.90 1.43 3.35
CA VAL A 86 3.43 0.70 4.54
C VAL A 86 3.34 1.66 5.72
N ARG A 87 4.41 2.41 6.00
CA ARG A 87 4.44 3.41 7.08
C ARG A 87 3.36 4.47 6.90
N LEU A 88 3.16 4.97 5.68
CA LEU A 88 2.09 5.94 5.41
C LEU A 88 0.69 5.38 5.71
N LEU A 89 0.40 4.13 5.34
CA LEU A 89 -0.88 3.49 5.68
C LEU A 89 -1.09 3.40 7.19
N VAL A 90 -0.06 2.95 7.93
CA VAL A 90 -0.12 2.82 9.40
C VAL A 90 -0.26 4.20 10.07
N GLU A 91 0.52 5.19 9.64
CA GLU A 91 0.48 6.56 10.16
C GLU A 91 -0.92 7.18 10.02
N VAL A 92 -1.56 7.02 8.85
CA VAL A 92 -2.89 7.58 8.61
C VAL A 92 -3.96 6.84 9.44
N LEU A 93 -3.84 5.52 9.60
CA LEU A 93 -4.82 4.71 10.33
C LEU A 93 -4.69 4.81 11.86
N GLU A 94 -3.48 4.98 12.38
CA GLU A 94 -3.15 4.98 13.83
C GLU A 94 -3.78 3.80 14.60
N PRO A 95 -3.41 2.55 14.29
CA PRO A 95 -3.91 1.38 15.01
C PRO A 95 -3.36 1.32 16.45
N ALA A 96 -4.06 1.95 17.39
CA ALA A 96 -3.67 2.00 18.81
C ALA A 96 -4.15 0.79 19.65
N GLY A 97 -4.95 -0.10 19.06
CA GLY A 97 -5.55 -1.27 19.71
C GLY A 97 -6.69 -1.88 18.89
N GLY A 98 -7.09 -3.11 19.20
CA GLY A 98 -8.15 -3.84 18.50
C GLY A 98 -7.61 -4.78 17.41
N ARG A 99 -8.48 -5.14 16.47
CA ARG A 99 -8.20 -6.15 15.43
C ARG A 99 -7.68 -5.47 14.16
N VAL A 100 -6.45 -5.80 13.77
CA VAL A 100 -5.80 -5.32 12.55
C VAL A 100 -5.77 -6.46 11.53
N TYR A 101 -6.29 -6.22 10.33
CA TYR A 101 -6.42 -7.26 9.31
C TYR A 101 -5.76 -6.89 7.98
N ASP A 102 -5.04 -7.85 7.39
CA ASP A 102 -4.61 -7.80 5.99
C ASP A 102 -5.09 -9.06 5.23
N PRO A 103 -6.03 -8.92 4.27
CA PRO A 103 -6.61 -10.04 3.52
C PRO A 103 -5.68 -10.63 2.44
N CYS A 104 -4.51 -10.03 2.24
CA CYS A 104 -3.50 -10.43 1.26
C CYS A 104 -2.12 -10.07 1.83
N CYS A 105 -1.81 -10.62 3.02
CA CYS A 105 -0.77 -10.09 3.89
C CYS A 105 0.65 -10.24 3.36
N GLY A 106 0.87 -11.00 2.29
CA GLY A 106 2.19 -11.23 1.75
C GLY A 106 3.10 -11.78 2.84
N SER A 107 4.26 -11.15 3.02
CA SER A 107 5.23 -11.48 4.05
C SER A 107 4.93 -10.89 5.45
N GLY A 108 3.77 -10.26 5.65
CA GLY A 108 3.37 -9.72 6.95
C GLY A 108 3.96 -8.35 7.31
N GLY A 109 4.57 -7.63 6.36
CA GLY A 109 5.23 -6.34 6.62
C GLY A 109 4.30 -5.25 7.19
N MET A 110 3.01 -5.28 6.85
CA MET A 110 1.99 -4.39 7.43
C MET A 110 1.87 -4.55 8.96
N PHE A 111 1.99 -5.79 9.46
CA PHE A 111 1.89 -6.10 10.89
C PHE A 111 3.16 -5.69 11.64
N VAL A 112 4.34 -5.94 11.05
CA VAL A 112 5.62 -5.49 11.60
C VAL A 112 5.65 -3.97 11.75
N GLN A 113 5.24 -3.24 10.71
CA GLN A 113 5.18 -1.77 10.76
C GLN A 113 4.14 -1.26 11.77
N THR A 114 3.04 -1.98 11.97
CA THR A 114 2.06 -1.68 13.03
C THR A 114 2.71 -1.79 14.40
N GLY A 115 3.50 -2.84 14.65
CA GLY A 115 4.26 -2.99 15.89
C GLY A 115 5.26 -1.85 16.11
N HIS A 116 6.01 -1.47 15.07
CA HIS A 116 6.94 -0.32 15.13
C HIS A 116 6.22 0.99 15.45
N PHE A 117 5.09 1.27 14.79
CA PHE A 117 4.30 2.47 15.07
C PHE A 117 3.83 2.52 16.53
N ILE A 118 3.34 1.40 17.07
CA ILE A 118 2.91 1.35 18.47
C ILE A 118 4.08 1.64 19.41
N ALA A 119 5.26 1.07 19.13
CA ALA A 119 6.46 1.31 19.93
C ALA A 119 6.97 2.76 19.84
N GLU A 120 6.98 3.36 18.65
CA GLU A 120 7.36 4.76 18.41
C GLU A 120 6.43 5.77 19.13
N HIS A 121 5.21 5.35 19.45
CA HIS A 121 4.18 6.18 20.08
C HIS A 121 3.88 5.78 21.55
N ASP A 122 4.80 5.08 22.22
CA ASP A 122 4.68 4.63 23.62
C ASP A 122 3.40 3.80 23.91
N GLY A 123 2.89 3.11 22.90
CA GLY A 123 1.72 2.26 22.98
C GLY A 123 2.04 0.84 23.45
N ASP A 124 0.99 0.06 23.70
CA ASP A 124 1.11 -1.34 24.14
C ASP A 124 0.74 -2.29 22.98
N PRO A 125 1.71 -3.02 22.40
CA PRO A 125 1.45 -3.92 21.28
C PRO A 125 0.52 -5.07 21.65
N ALA A 126 0.41 -5.44 22.93
CA ALA A 126 -0.51 -6.49 23.39
C ALA A 126 -1.99 -6.10 23.22
N LYS A 127 -2.30 -4.82 22.97
CA LYS A 127 -3.67 -4.35 22.67
C LYS A 127 -4.09 -4.59 21.23
N VAL A 128 -3.16 -4.97 20.36
CA VAL A 128 -3.44 -5.27 18.95
C VAL A 128 -3.41 -6.77 18.72
N THR A 129 -4.45 -7.27 18.05
CA THR A 129 -4.49 -8.64 17.55
C THR A 129 -4.45 -8.60 16.03
N VAL A 130 -3.45 -9.24 15.44
CA VAL A 130 -3.27 -9.27 13.99
C VAL A 130 -4.03 -10.44 13.37
N TYR A 131 -4.67 -10.19 12.24
CA TYR A 131 -5.34 -11.19 11.42
C TYR A 131 -4.80 -11.10 10.00
N GLY A 132 -4.47 -12.24 9.40
CA GLY A 132 -3.86 -12.24 8.07
C GLY A 132 -4.35 -13.39 7.21
N GLN A 133 -4.33 -13.19 5.90
CA GLN A 133 -4.52 -14.28 4.94
C GLN A 133 -3.58 -14.10 3.75
N GLU A 134 -2.99 -15.21 3.31
CA GLU A 134 -2.12 -15.30 2.14
C GLU A 134 -2.47 -16.55 1.34
N SER A 135 -2.50 -16.43 0.03
CA SER A 135 -2.86 -17.48 -0.92
C SER A 135 -1.68 -18.39 -1.28
N VAL A 136 -0.46 -17.86 -1.28
CA VAL A 136 0.76 -18.58 -1.67
C VAL A 136 1.45 -19.16 -0.45
N GLU A 137 1.67 -20.48 -0.47
CA GLU A 137 2.22 -21.22 0.66
C GLU A 137 3.60 -20.71 1.10
N GLN A 138 4.50 -20.45 0.15
CA GLN A 138 5.84 -19.93 0.46
C GLN A 138 5.76 -18.57 1.13
N THR A 139 4.94 -17.66 0.59
CA THR A 139 4.71 -16.31 1.13
C THR A 139 4.05 -16.35 2.51
N TRP A 140 3.07 -17.22 2.71
CA TRP A 140 2.46 -17.44 4.03
C TRP A 140 3.46 -17.94 5.07
N ARG A 141 4.35 -18.87 4.69
CA ARG A 141 5.44 -19.34 5.58
C ARG A 141 6.41 -18.21 5.92
N MET A 142 6.72 -17.32 4.97
CA MET A 142 7.53 -16.13 5.23
C MET A 142 6.85 -15.19 6.23
N ALA A 143 5.54 -14.93 6.09
CA ALA A 143 4.80 -14.13 7.08
C ALA A 143 4.89 -14.72 8.49
N ARG A 144 4.70 -16.04 8.65
CA ARG A 144 4.82 -16.72 9.95
C ARG A 144 6.19 -16.52 10.59
N MET A 145 7.25 -16.69 9.82
CA MET A 145 8.60 -16.44 10.34
C MET A 145 8.82 -14.96 10.66
N ASN A 146 8.33 -14.06 9.82
CA ASN A 146 8.49 -12.63 10.01
C ASN A 146 7.84 -12.15 11.31
N LEU A 147 6.60 -12.58 11.56
CA LEU A 147 5.89 -12.31 12.82
C LEU A 147 6.65 -12.89 14.02
N ALA A 148 7.13 -14.13 13.91
CA ALA A 148 7.87 -14.78 15.00
C ALA A 148 9.18 -14.06 15.34
N VAL A 149 9.95 -13.61 14.34
CA VAL A 149 11.20 -12.86 14.55
C VAL A 149 10.92 -11.53 15.26
N HIS A 150 9.83 -10.85 14.90
CA HIS A 150 9.41 -9.59 15.54
C HIS A 150 8.60 -9.80 16.83
N GLY A 151 8.42 -11.04 17.29
CA GLY A 151 7.68 -11.36 18.52
C GLY A 151 6.18 -11.02 18.46
N ILE A 152 5.59 -10.98 17.26
CA ILE A 152 4.16 -10.74 17.04
C ILE A 152 3.43 -12.09 17.03
N ASP A 153 2.33 -12.18 17.78
CA ASP A 153 1.50 -13.39 17.83
C ASP A 153 0.86 -13.70 16.46
N ASP A 154 1.10 -14.92 15.94
CA ASP A 154 0.61 -15.38 14.64
C ASP A 154 -0.74 -16.13 14.73
N ALA A 155 -1.37 -16.20 15.90
CA ALA A 155 -2.62 -16.94 16.11
C ALA A 155 -3.80 -16.47 15.22
N GLY A 156 -3.82 -15.20 14.81
CA GLY A 156 -4.81 -14.66 13.88
C GLY A 156 -4.40 -14.74 12.41
N LEU A 157 -3.19 -15.19 12.08
CA LEU A 157 -2.85 -15.55 10.71
C LEU A 157 -3.61 -16.83 10.34
N GLY A 158 -4.13 -16.89 9.11
CA GLY A 158 -4.88 -18.06 8.65
C GLY A 158 -4.10 -19.36 8.90
N ALA A 159 -4.77 -20.39 9.43
CA ALA A 159 -4.15 -21.66 9.83
C ALA A 159 -3.46 -22.41 8.66
N ARG A 160 -3.74 -22.00 7.42
CA ARG A 160 -3.12 -22.45 6.18
C ARG A 160 -3.15 -21.31 5.16
N CYS A 161 -2.39 -21.43 4.07
CA CYS A 161 -2.59 -20.56 2.92
C CYS A 161 -3.92 -20.89 2.20
N ALA A 162 -4.63 -19.86 1.77
CA ALA A 162 -5.88 -19.97 1.01
C ALA A 162 -6.18 -18.69 0.24
N ASP A 163 -6.79 -18.82 -0.94
CA ASP A 163 -7.34 -17.69 -1.69
C ASP A 163 -8.50 -17.04 -0.92
N THR A 164 -8.42 -15.72 -0.72
CA THR A 164 -9.38 -14.93 0.07
C THR A 164 -10.78 -14.88 -0.54
N PHE A 165 -10.90 -15.01 -1.87
CA PHE A 165 -12.20 -15.05 -2.54
C PHE A 165 -12.81 -16.45 -2.50
N VAL A 166 -11.99 -17.52 -2.58
CA VAL A 166 -12.45 -18.92 -2.47
C VAL A 166 -12.85 -19.28 -1.04
N ALA A 167 -11.98 -18.96 -0.07
CA ALA A 167 -12.13 -19.38 1.31
C ALA A 167 -11.65 -18.25 2.23
N ASP A 168 -12.59 -17.44 2.67
CA ASP A 168 -12.38 -16.43 3.70
C ASP A 168 -12.13 -17.10 5.05
N LEU A 169 -10.86 -17.20 5.47
CA LEU A 169 -10.47 -17.87 6.70
C LEU A 169 -10.91 -17.11 7.96
N HIS A 170 -11.35 -15.87 7.79
CA HIS A 170 -11.77 -14.97 8.86
C HIS A 170 -13.25 -14.58 8.71
N ALA A 171 -14.07 -15.43 8.07
CA ALA A 171 -15.49 -15.19 7.87
C ALA A 171 -16.20 -14.91 9.21
N GLY A 172 -17.05 -13.87 9.23
CA GLY A 172 -17.76 -13.44 10.45
C GLY A 172 -16.92 -12.65 11.45
N VAL A 173 -15.61 -12.51 11.26
CA VAL A 173 -14.75 -11.66 12.08
C VAL A 173 -14.74 -10.25 11.49
N GLN A 174 -15.27 -9.30 12.25
CA GLN A 174 -15.16 -7.88 11.93
C GLN A 174 -13.85 -7.31 12.47
N MET A 175 -13.33 -6.27 11.81
CA MET A 175 -11.99 -5.73 12.02
C MET A 175 -12.08 -4.23 12.28
N ASP A 176 -11.29 -3.77 13.24
CA ASP A 176 -11.22 -2.35 13.63
C ASP A 176 -10.36 -1.58 12.62
N TYR A 177 -9.31 -2.24 12.11
CA TYR A 177 -8.42 -1.74 11.08
C TYR A 177 -8.23 -2.77 9.99
N VAL A 178 -8.31 -2.35 8.73
CA VAL A 178 -7.92 -3.19 7.58
C VAL A 178 -6.90 -2.44 6.74
N MET A 179 -5.75 -3.05 6.49
CA MET A 179 -4.69 -2.45 5.69
C MET A 179 -4.14 -3.46 4.70
N ALA A 180 -4.04 -3.07 3.44
CA ALA A 180 -3.80 -4.04 2.36
C ALA A 180 -3.08 -3.41 1.15
N ASN A 181 -2.25 -4.21 0.49
CA ASN A 181 -1.75 -3.95 -0.86
C ASN A 181 -2.06 -5.16 -1.75
N PRO A 182 -3.31 -5.29 -2.23
CA PRO A 182 -3.68 -6.44 -3.02
C PRO A 182 -3.00 -6.47 -4.39
N PRO A 183 -2.80 -7.66 -4.96
CA PRO A 183 -2.37 -7.80 -6.36
C PRO A 183 -3.34 -7.08 -7.32
N PHE A 184 -2.79 -6.17 -8.13
CA PHE A 184 -3.57 -5.32 -9.02
C PHE A 184 -4.03 -6.04 -10.30
N ASN A 185 -5.23 -5.72 -10.77
CA ASN A 185 -5.75 -6.09 -12.09
C ASN A 185 -5.77 -7.61 -12.38
N ILE A 186 -6.02 -8.44 -11.37
CA ILE A 186 -6.15 -9.89 -11.55
C ILE A 186 -7.38 -10.19 -12.43
N LYS A 187 -7.17 -10.98 -13.48
CA LYS A 187 -8.21 -11.35 -14.47
C LYS A 187 -8.91 -12.68 -14.20
N ASP A 188 -8.23 -13.63 -13.59
CA ASP A 188 -8.72 -15.01 -13.40
C ASP A 188 -8.89 -15.30 -11.91
N TRP A 189 -9.47 -14.35 -11.17
CA TRP A 189 -9.75 -14.52 -9.74
C TRP A 189 -11.01 -15.36 -9.52
N ALA A 190 -11.10 -16.00 -8.36
CA ALA A 190 -12.23 -16.87 -8.00
C ALA A 190 -13.50 -16.06 -7.76
N ARG A 191 -14.24 -15.78 -8.84
CA ARG A 191 -15.43 -14.95 -8.84
C ARG A 191 -16.70 -15.79 -8.70
N ASP A 192 -17.41 -15.58 -7.61
CA ASP A 192 -18.82 -15.94 -7.44
C ASP A 192 -19.68 -14.68 -7.62
N ILE A 193 -20.72 -14.71 -8.46
CA ILE A 193 -21.58 -13.53 -8.70
C ILE A 193 -22.58 -13.27 -7.58
N ASP A 194 -22.93 -14.31 -6.82
CA ASP A 194 -23.95 -14.27 -5.78
C ASP A 194 -23.35 -14.02 -4.39
N ASP A 195 -22.04 -13.75 -4.33
CA ASP A 195 -21.32 -13.53 -3.09
C ASP A 195 -21.86 -12.30 -2.33
N PRO A 196 -22.18 -12.42 -1.03
CA PRO A 196 -22.73 -11.33 -0.23
C PRO A 196 -21.78 -10.13 -0.07
N ARG A 197 -20.47 -10.30 -0.36
CA ARG A 197 -19.49 -9.20 -0.33
C ARG A 197 -19.79 -8.14 -1.38
N TRP A 198 -20.47 -8.45 -2.48
CA TRP A 198 -20.71 -7.54 -3.62
C TRP A 198 -21.86 -6.54 -3.41
N ARG A 199 -21.94 -5.95 -2.21
CA ARG A 199 -23.00 -5.03 -1.79
C ARG A 199 -23.18 -3.82 -2.72
N TYR A 200 -22.10 -3.35 -3.35
CA TYR A 200 -22.10 -2.18 -4.23
C TYR A 200 -22.13 -2.55 -5.71
N GLY A 201 -22.27 -3.83 -6.04
CA GLY A 201 -22.31 -4.36 -7.40
C GLY A 201 -21.23 -5.40 -7.64
N VAL A 202 -21.51 -6.31 -8.57
CA VAL A 202 -20.62 -7.45 -8.84
C VAL A 202 -19.36 -6.96 -9.56
N PRO A 203 -18.15 -7.16 -8.99
CA PRO A 203 -16.90 -6.79 -9.66
C PRO A 203 -16.75 -7.55 -10.99
N PRO A 204 -16.06 -6.95 -11.98
CA PRO A 204 -15.86 -7.60 -13.26
C PRO A 204 -14.93 -8.82 -13.14
N ALA A 205 -15.21 -9.86 -13.93
CA ALA A 205 -14.36 -11.06 -13.95
C ALA A 205 -12.91 -10.71 -14.27
N THR A 206 -12.69 -9.79 -15.21
CA THR A 206 -11.35 -9.43 -15.68
C THR A 206 -10.60 -8.41 -14.80
N ASN A 207 -11.14 -8.02 -13.63
CA ASN A 207 -10.43 -7.14 -12.69
C ASN A 207 -10.91 -7.30 -11.23
N ALA A 208 -10.05 -7.84 -10.37
CA ALA A 208 -10.32 -8.05 -8.95
C ALA A 208 -10.21 -6.78 -8.06
N ASN A 209 -9.81 -5.60 -8.58
CA ASN A 209 -9.57 -4.43 -7.74
C ASN A 209 -10.79 -4.06 -6.85
N TYR A 210 -11.98 -3.98 -7.45
CA TYR A 210 -13.22 -3.71 -6.71
C TYR A 210 -13.74 -4.93 -5.94
N ALA A 211 -13.24 -6.14 -6.21
CA ALA A 211 -13.49 -7.30 -5.36
C ALA A 211 -12.73 -7.17 -4.03
N TRP A 212 -11.45 -6.77 -4.08
CA TRP A 212 -10.66 -6.49 -2.88
C TRP A 212 -11.24 -5.35 -2.05
N ILE A 213 -11.61 -4.23 -2.67
CA ILE A 213 -12.24 -3.11 -1.96
C ILE A 213 -13.51 -3.57 -1.24
N GLN A 214 -14.38 -4.31 -1.93
CA GLN A 214 -15.63 -4.78 -1.32
C GLN A 214 -15.41 -5.84 -0.23
N HIS A 215 -14.42 -6.72 -0.39
CA HIS A 215 -14.01 -7.65 0.68
C HIS A 215 -13.55 -6.87 1.92
N ILE A 216 -12.66 -5.88 1.76
CA ILE A 216 -12.18 -5.03 2.85
C ILE A 216 -13.35 -4.31 3.54
N LEU A 217 -14.26 -3.69 2.78
CA LEU A 217 -15.43 -3.02 3.34
C LEU A 217 -16.36 -3.98 4.10
N SER A 218 -16.49 -5.23 3.64
CA SER A 218 -17.32 -6.25 4.31
C SER A 218 -16.76 -6.67 5.68
N LYS A 219 -15.46 -6.44 5.92
CA LYS A 219 -14.76 -6.79 7.15
C LYS A 219 -14.78 -5.70 8.21
N LEU A 220 -15.15 -4.47 7.86
CA LEU A 220 -15.10 -3.37 8.81
C LEU A 220 -16.15 -3.52 9.91
N ALA A 221 -15.69 -3.45 11.16
CA ALA A 221 -16.54 -3.27 12.32
C ALA A 221 -17.21 -1.87 12.28
N PRO A 222 -18.30 -1.66 13.04
CA PRO A 222 -18.78 -0.30 13.32
C PRO A 222 -17.66 0.56 13.93
N GLY A 223 -17.40 1.74 13.35
CA GLY A 223 -16.27 2.59 13.71
C GLY A 223 -14.93 2.18 13.09
N GLY A 224 -14.88 1.04 12.39
CA GLY A 224 -13.69 0.53 11.74
C GLY A 224 -13.22 1.40 10.57
N ARG A 225 -11.91 1.36 10.31
CA ARG A 225 -11.22 2.13 9.28
C ARG A 225 -10.38 1.21 8.38
N ALA A 226 -10.20 1.56 7.12
CA ALA A 226 -9.32 0.84 6.22
C ALA A 226 -8.43 1.75 5.39
N GLY A 227 -7.26 1.25 5.01
CA GLY A 227 -6.34 1.87 4.06
C GLY A 227 -5.89 0.83 3.04
N VAL A 228 -6.05 1.10 1.74
CA VAL A 228 -5.71 0.13 0.70
C VAL A 228 -4.96 0.78 -0.45
N VAL A 229 -3.89 0.11 -0.88
CA VAL A 229 -3.17 0.48 -2.10
C VAL A 229 -3.94 -0.02 -3.32
N MET A 230 -4.15 0.85 -4.31
CA MET A 230 -4.83 0.50 -5.56
C MET A 230 -4.13 1.15 -6.75
N ALA A 231 -4.21 0.52 -7.92
CA ALA A 231 -3.80 1.15 -9.17
C ALA A 231 -4.63 2.43 -9.44
N ASN A 232 -4.02 3.46 -10.03
CA ASN A 232 -4.68 4.76 -10.29
C ASN A 232 -5.96 4.65 -11.14
N GLY A 233 -6.05 3.62 -11.99
CA GLY A 233 -7.26 3.33 -12.76
C GLY A 233 -8.51 3.16 -11.89
N SER A 234 -8.35 2.67 -10.64
CA SER A 234 -9.45 2.51 -9.68
C SER A 234 -10.22 3.81 -9.44
N MET A 235 -9.55 4.97 -9.43
CA MET A 235 -10.16 6.27 -9.11
C MET A 235 -11.09 6.81 -10.20
N SER A 236 -10.94 6.37 -11.45
CA SER A 236 -11.56 7.07 -12.60
C SER A 236 -12.14 6.16 -13.67
N SER A 237 -11.74 4.88 -13.71
CA SER A 237 -12.21 3.92 -14.71
C SER A 237 -13.74 3.89 -14.78
N LYS A 238 -14.25 3.96 -16.01
CA LYS A 238 -15.66 3.70 -16.35
C LYS A 238 -15.84 2.34 -17.02
N ALA A 239 -14.75 1.58 -17.18
CA ALA A 239 -14.80 0.30 -17.81
C ALA A 239 -15.53 -0.72 -16.92
N LEU A 240 -16.22 -1.67 -17.54
CA LEU A 240 -16.67 -2.91 -16.89
C LEU A 240 -17.54 -2.71 -15.62
N GLY A 241 -18.27 -1.60 -15.51
CA GLY A 241 -19.14 -1.31 -14.36
C GLY A 241 -18.42 -0.79 -13.11
N GLU A 242 -17.10 -0.60 -13.14
CA GLU A 242 -16.32 -0.07 -12.00
C GLU A 242 -16.78 1.33 -11.59
N GLY A 243 -17.24 2.14 -12.54
CA GLY A 243 -17.80 3.47 -12.28
C GLY A 243 -19.05 3.42 -11.40
N ASP A 244 -19.93 2.43 -11.62
CA ASP A 244 -21.17 2.28 -10.85
C ASP A 244 -20.89 1.77 -9.43
N ILE A 245 -19.97 0.81 -9.29
CA ILE A 245 -19.54 0.30 -7.98
C ILE A 245 -18.92 1.44 -7.17
N ARG A 246 -18.01 2.22 -7.79
CA ARG A 246 -17.39 3.40 -7.16
C ARG A 246 -18.43 4.41 -6.72
N ALA A 247 -19.38 4.76 -7.60
CA ALA A 247 -20.45 5.68 -7.28
C ALA A 247 -21.23 5.20 -6.05
N ARG A 248 -21.64 3.92 -6.01
CA ARG A 248 -22.38 3.38 -4.86
C ARG A 248 -21.58 3.37 -3.55
N ILE A 249 -20.27 3.10 -3.59
CA ILE A 249 -19.39 3.19 -2.42
C ILE A 249 -19.27 4.63 -1.90
N VAL A 250 -19.14 5.60 -2.81
CA VAL A 250 -19.08 7.03 -2.49
C VAL A 250 -20.42 7.52 -1.92
N GLU A 251 -21.54 7.14 -2.52
CA GLU A 251 -22.89 7.50 -2.04
C GLU A 251 -23.24 6.84 -0.69
N ALA A 252 -22.61 5.70 -0.37
CA ALA A 252 -22.66 5.10 0.96
C ALA A 252 -21.81 5.83 2.01
N ASP A 253 -21.15 6.93 1.63
CA ASP A 253 -20.30 7.77 2.47
C ASP A 253 -19.12 7.03 3.14
N LEU A 254 -18.62 5.96 2.51
CA LEU A 254 -17.57 5.13 3.09
C LEU A 254 -16.15 5.62 2.78
N VAL A 255 -15.97 6.32 1.66
CA VAL A 255 -14.67 6.89 1.30
C VAL A 255 -14.38 8.05 2.26
N SER A 256 -13.26 7.96 2.98
CA SER A 256 -12.80 8.98 3.93
C SER A 256 -11.75 9.88 3.29
N CYS A 257 -10.71 9.30 2.69
CA CYS A 257 -9.61 10.06 2.09
C CYS A 257 -9.04 9.35 0.86
N MET A 258 -8.61 10.13 -0.12
CA MET A 258 -7.93 9.68 -1.34
C MET A 258 -6.55 10.32 -1.42
N VAL A 259 -5.51 9.50 -1.58
CA VAL A 259 -4.12 9.99 -1.71
C VAL A 259 -3.54 9.55 -3.05
N ALA A 260 -3.19 10.51 -3.90
CA ALA A 260 -2.42 10.25 -5.12
C ALA A 260 -0.94 10.22 -4.76
N LEU A 261 -0.27 9.10 -5.01
CA LEU A 261 1.13 8.93 -4.65
C LEU A 261 2.06 9.29 -5.81
N PRO A 262 3.34 9.63 -5.52
CA PRO A 262 4.36 9.76 -6.53
C PRO A 262 4.50 8.51 -7.41
N ALA A 263 4.85 8.72 -8.68
CA ALA A 263 5.31 7.64 -9.53
C ALA A 263 6.62 7.04 -8.98
N GLN A 264 6.98 5.84 -9.43
CA GLN A 264 8.25 5.18 -9.11
C GLN A 264 8.46 4.77 -7.65
N LEU A 265 7.42 4.83 -6.79
CA LEU A 265 7.48 4.22 -5.46
C LEU A 265 7.59 2.69 -5.53
N PHE A 266 6.89 2.07 -6.48
CA PHE A 266 6.86 0.62 -6.65
C PHE A 266 7.84 0.21 -7.74
N ARG A 267 9.04 -0.24 -7.36
CA ARG A 267 10.08 -0.66 -8.32
C ARG A 267 9.62 -1.79 -9.26
N SER A 268 8.80 -2.71 -8.78
CA SER A 268 8.36 -3.90 -9.51
C SER A 268 7.25 -3.61 -10.53
N THR A 269 6.67 -2.40 -10.56
CA THR A 269 5.62 -2.05 -11.51
C THR A 269 5.68 -0.59 -11.96
N GLY A 270 5.52 -0.38 -13.27
CA GLY A 270 5.31 0.96 -13.81
C GLY A 270 3.89 1.50 -13.59
N ILE A 271 2.99 0.71 -13.00
CA ILE A 271 1.61 1.11 -12.72
C ILE A 271 1.62 2.16 -11.60
N PRO A 272 1.15 3.38 -11.86
CA PRO A 272 0.96 4.37 -10.82
C PRO A 272 -0.13 3.91 -9.83
N VAL A 273 0.10 4.15 -8.53
CA VAL A 273 -0.80 3.74 -7.46
C VAL A 273 -1.31 4.92 -6.64
N CYS A 274 -2.40 4.67 -5.93
CA CYS A 274 -3.05 5.58 -5.01
C CYS A 274 -3.42 4.83 -3.73
N LEU A 275 -3.71 5.58 -2.67
CA LEU A 275 -4.29 5.04 -1.45
C LEU A 275 -5.76 5.44 -1.35
N TRP A 276 -6.59 4.47 -1.04
CA TRP A 276 -7.96 4.68 -0.61
C TRP A 276 -8.04 4.48 0.89
N PHE A 277 -8.60 5.45 1.60
CA PHE A 277 -8.94 5.31 3.00
C PHE A 277 -10.46 5.30 3.18
N PHE A 278 -10.94 4.36 3.98
CA PHE A 278 -12.34 4.19 4.30
C PHE A 278 -12.59 4.36 5.80
N ALA A 279 -13.77 4.82 6.16
CA ALA A 279 -14.24 4.89 7.53
C ALA A 279 -15.74 4.60 7.57
N THR A 280 -16.18 3.76 8.51
CA THR A 280 -17.62 3.48 8.70
C THR A 280 -18.32 4.54 9.56
N ASP A 281 -17.56 5.34 10.31
CA ASP A 281 -18.03 6.53 11.02
C ASP A 281 -17.12 7.72 10.67
N LYS A 282 -17.73 8.78 10.15
CA LYS A 282 -17.04 10.03 9.75
C LYS A 282 -17.39 11.22 10.65
N ALA A 283 -18.26 11.03 11.64
CA ALA A 283 -18.69 12.05 12.59
C ALA A 283 -19.03 13.39 11.88
N HIS A 284 -18.38 14.48 12.27
CA HIS A 284 -18.59 15.83 11.71
C HIS A 284 -18.20 15.97 10.23
N ARG A 285 -17.47 14.99 9.67
CA ARG A 285 -17.06 14.94 8.25
C ARG A 285 -18.00 14.11 7.38
N SER A 286 -19.19 13.78 7.88
CA SER A 286 -20.20 13.07 7.10
C SER A 286 -20.42 13.80 5.76
N ARG A 287 -20.50 13.04 4.68
CA ARG A 287 -20.62 13.53 3.30
C ARG A 287 -19.44 14.37 2.77
N GLN A 288 -18.26 14.26 3.38
CA GLN A 288 -17.04 14.93 2.95
C GLN A 288 -15.92 13.92 2.69
N VAL A 289 -15.17 14.07 1.61
CA VAL A 289 -13.98 13.25 1.30
C VAL A 289 -12.77 14.16 1.22
N LEU A 290 -11.69 13.80 1.92
CA LEU A 290 -10.42 14.50 1.79
C LEU A 290 -9.67 13.98 0.56
N PHE A 291 -9.22 14.89 -0.28
CA PHE A 291 -8.32 14.58 -1.38
C PHE A 291 -6.94 15.14 -1.06
N ILE A 292 -5.91 14.30 -1.15
CA ILE A 292 -4.51 14.67 -0.99
C ILE A 292 -3.75 14.31 -2.27
N ASP A 293 -3.08 15.29 -2.85
CA ASP A 293 -2.19 15.11 -3.98
C ASP A 293 -0.74 15.15 -3.51
N ALA A 294 -0.16 13.96 -3.34
CA ALA A 294 1.21 13.79 -2.89
C ALA A 294 2.16 13.49 -4.06
N ARG A 295 1.74 13.64 -5.32
CA ARG A 295 2.52 13.20 -6.50
C ARG A 295 3.92 13.81 -6.62
N GLU A 296 4.09 15.03 -6.12
CA GLU A 296 5.35 15.77 -6.15
C GLU A 296 6.24 15.52 -4.91
N LEU A 297 5.77 14.76 -3.92
CA LEU A 297 6.51 14.45 -2.71
C LEU A 297 7.58 13.36 -2.92
N GLY A 298 8.43 13.18 -1.90
CA GLY A 298 9.48 12.16 -1.88
C GLY A 298 10.77 12.56 -2.61
N TYR A 299 11.73 11.64 -2.60
CA TYR A 299 13.06 11.81 -3.16
C TYR A 299 13.46 10.60 -4.01
N LEU A 300 14.32 10.81 -4.99
CA LEU A 300 14.89 9.73 -5.80
C LEU A 300 15.93 8.97 -4.98
N VAL A 301 15.65 7.69 -4.70
CA VAL A 301 16.61 6.75 -4.12
C VAL A 301 17.67 6.39 -5.16
N ASP A 302 17.24 6.17 -6.39
CA ASP A 302 18.10 6.09 -7.57
C ASP A 302 17.36 6.63 -8.81
N ARG A 303 17.89 6.39 -10.02
CA ARG A 303 17.29 6.90 -11.28
C ARG A 303 15.88 6.35 -11.56
N ALA A 304 15.48 5.25 -10.94
CA ALA A 304 14.24 4.53 -11.24
C ALA A 304 13.33 4.33 -10.02
N GLU A 305 13.79 4.66 -8.81
CA GLU A 305 13.07 4.45 -7.56
C GLU A 305 12.95 5.75 -6.76
N ARG A 306 11.73 6.02 -6.29
CA ARG A 306 11.40 7.11 -5.37
C ARG A 306 10.99 6.53 -4.01
N ALA A 307 11.24 7.27 -2.94
CA ALA A 307 10.71 6.96 -1.61
C ALA A 307 10.14 8.23 -0.97
N LEU A 308 9.18 8.07 -0.05
CA LEU A 308 8.71 9.16 0.80
C LEU A 308 9.65 9.32 1.99
N THR A 309 9.95 10.56 2.36
CA THR A 309 10.66 10.87 3.60
C THR A 309 9.73 10.72 4.81
N HIS A 310 10.29 10.73 6.02
CA HIS A 310 9.50 10.78 7.25
C HIS A 310 8.66 12.06 7.31
N GLU A 311 9.20 13.18 6.85
CA GLU A 311 8.48 14.47 6.78
C GLU A 311 7.31 14.41 5.80
N ASP A 312 7.47 13.77 4.64
CA ASP A 312 6.37 13.57 3.67
C ASP A 312 5.24 12.75 4.29
N ILE A 313 5.59 11.66 5.00
CA ILE A 313 4.63 10.77 5.65
C ILE A 313 3.91 11.51 6.77
N ALA A 314 4.65 12.19 7.65
CA ALA A 314 4.08 12.99 8.73
C ALA A 314 3.17 14.09 8.19
N ARG A 315 3.57 14.79 7.11
CA ARG A 315 2.73 15.81 6.47
C ARG A 315 1.39 15.25 6.00
N ILE A 316 1.38 14.08 5.35
CA ILE A 316 0.13 13.46 4.88
C ILE A 316 -0.72 12.99 6.07
N GLY A 317 -0.10 12.32 7.05
CA GLY A 317 -0.75 11.84 8.27
C GLY A 317 -1.38 12.97 9.06
N ASP A 318 -0.61 14.01 9.39
CA ASP A 318 -1.04 15.18 10.14
C ASP A 318 -2.16 15.93 9.43
N THR A 319 -2.11 16.04 8.10
CA THR A 319 -3.21 16.64 7.31
C THR A 319 -4.51 15.86 7.48
N TYR A 320 -4.44 14.53 7.39
CA TYR A 320 -5.60 13.67 7.60
C TYR A 320 -6.12 13.72 9.04
N HIS A 321 -5.22 13.69 10.03
CA HIS A 321 -5.58 13.73 11.45
C HIS A 321 -6.16 15.08 11.87
N ALA A 322 -5.62 16.18 11.35
CA ALA A 322 -6.18 17.52 11.53
C ALA A 322 -7.57 17.61 10.94
N TRP A 323 -7.76 17.12 9.71
CA TRP A 323 -9.08 17.09 9.06
C TRP A 323 -10.09 16.25 9.86
N CYS A 324 -9.67 15.08 10.35
CA CYS A 324 -10.50 14.19 11.15
C CYS A 324 -10.78 14.70 12.57
N GLY A 325 -10.05 15.71 13.04
CA GLY A 325 -10.02 16.08 14.44
C GLY A 325 -9.59 14.89 15.32
N ALA A 326 -8.58 14.13 14.91
CA ALA A 326 -8.05 13.03 15.69
C ALA A 326 -7.33 13.54 16.96
N PRO A 327 -7.29 12.78 18.07
CA PRO A 327 -6.57 13.17 19.27
C PRO A 327 -5.09 13.50 19.01
N SER A 328 -4.41 12.76 18.15
CA SER A 328 -3.03 12.98 17.72
C SER A 328 -2.84 14.34 17.05
N GLY A 329 -3.66 14.66 16.05
CA GLY A 329 -3.66 15.96 15.40
C GLY A 329 -3.92 17.12 16.37
N ARG A 330 -4.85 16.95 17.31
CA ARG A 330 -5.09 17.95 18.38
C ARG A 330 -3.90 18.10 19.32
N ALA A 331 -3.26 17.00 19.71
CA ALA A 331 -2.08 17.04 20.58
C ALA A 331 -0.90 17.77 19.91
N LYS A 332 -0.75 17.63 18.59
CA LYS A 332 0.22 18.38 17.78
C LYS A 332 -0.20 19.84 17.50
N GLY A 333 -1.42 20.25 17.89
CA GLY A 333 -1.96 21.58 17.60
C GLY A 333 -2.28 21.82 16.12
N CYS A 334 -2.44 20.75 15.32
CA CYS A 334 -2.72 20.87 13.90
C CYS A 334 -4.16 21.36 13.67
N SER A 335 -4.30 22.39 12.82
CA SER A 335 -5.58 22.86 12.29
C SER A 335 -5.67 22.55 10.80
N TYR A 336 -6.81 22.05 10.35
CA TYR A 336 -7.03 21.75 8.94
C TYR A 336 -7.38 23.02 8.14
N GLU A 337 -6.74 23.17 6.99
CA GLU A 337 -7.12 24.10 5.93
C GLU A 337 -6.92 23.45 4.55
N ASP A 338 -7.69 23.88 3.55
CA ASP A 338 -7.48 23.47 2.17
C ASP A 338 -6.20 24.15 1.63
N VAL A 339 -5.31 23.38 1.01
CA VAL A 339 -4.04 23.87 0.48
C VAL A 339 -3.99 23.62 -1.03
N PRO A 340 -3.97 24.68 -1.87
CA PRO A 340 -3.82 24.53 -3.31
C PRO A 340 -2.62 23.67 -3.68
N GLY A 341 -2.84 22.71 -4.57
CA GLY A 341 -1.86 21.76 -5.06
C GLY A 341 -1.58 20.60 -4.13
N PHE A 342 -2.19 20.56 -2.93
CA PHE A 342 -1.87 19.53 -1.93
C PHE A 342 -3.10 18.87 -1.32
N CYS A 343 -4.05 19.60 -0.73
CA CYS A 343 -5.20 18.96 -0.09
C CYS A 343 -6.49 19.80 -0.19
N ARG A 344 -7.64 19.11 -0.24
CA ARG A 344 -8.97 19.73 -0.21
C ARG A 344 -10.04 18.79 0.34
N SER A 345 -10.94 19.30 1.17
CA SER A 345 -12.15 18.61 1.61
C SER A 345 -13.27 18.88 0.62
N VAL A 346 -13.88 17.83 0.07
CA VAL A 346 -14.86 17.95 -1.01
C VAL A 346 -16.15 17.24 -0.64
N SER A 347 -17.29 17.87 -0.93
CA SER A 347 -18.60 17.31 -0.65
C SER A 347 -18.95 16.16 -1.60
N LEU A 348 -19.79 15.22 -1.16
CA LEU A 348 -20.32 14.18 -2.05
C LEU A 348 -21.08 14.75 -3.25
N ASP A 349 -21.68 15.94 -3.12
CA ASP A 349 -22.42 16.58 -4.21
C ASP A 349 -21.48 17.08 -5.31
N ASP A 350 -20.32 17.64 -4.94
CA ASP A 350 -19.27 18.03 -5.88
C ASP A 350 -18.65 16.80 -6.56
N ILE A 351 -18.42 15.72 -5.81
CA ILE A 351 -17.92 14.45 -6.36
C ILE A 351 -18.93 13.85 -7.35
N ARG A 352 -20.23 13.93 -7.04
CA ARG A 352 -21.30 13.50 -7.93
C ARG A 352 -21.34 14.34 -9.21
N ALA A 353 -21.23 15.67 -9.09
CA ALA A 353 -21.15 16.57 -10.23
C ALA A 353 -19.92 16.28 -11.11
N ALA A 354 -18.82 15.82 -10.51
CA ALA A 354 -17.62 15.35 -11.21
C ALA A 354 -17.75 13.93 -11.81
N GLY A 355 -18.89 13.25 -11.66
CA GLY A 355 -19.13 11.89 -12.18
C GLY A 355 -18.39 10.81 -11.38
N HIS A 356 -18.29 11.00 -10.06
CA HIS A 356 -17.68 10.07 -9.10
C HIS A 356 -16.24 9.70 -9.41
N VAL A 357 -15.50 10.58 -10.09
CA VAL A 357 -14.05 10.43 -10.27
C VAL A 357 -13.35 10.83 -8.98
N LEU A 358 -12.44 10.02 -8.48
CA LEU A 358 -11.78 10.22 -7.18
C LEU A 358 -10.30 10.62 -7.30
N THR A 359 -9.88 11.13 -8.45
CA THR A 359 -8.49 11.58 -8.65
C THR A 359 -8.26 12.91 -7.92
N PRO A 360 -7.34 12.99 -6.93
CA PRO A 360 -7.09 14.21 -6.16
C PRO A 360 -6.81 15.46 -6.98
N GLY A 361 -6.00 15.35 -8.04
CA GLY A 361 -5.67 16.47 -8.94
C GLY A 361 -6.85 17.11 -9.68
N ARG A 362 -8.07 16.56 -9.57
CA ARG A 362 -9.30 17.21 -10.07
C ARG A 362 -9.91 18.18 -9.06
N TYR A 363 -9.56 18.03 -7.79
CA TYR A 363 -10.18 18.73 -6.67
C TYR A 363 -9.22 19.69 -5.98
N VAL A 364 -7.96 19.29 -5.84
CA VAL A 364 -6.94 20.22 -5.35
C VAL A 364 -6.63 21.19 -6.48
N ASP A 365 -6.85 22.48 -6.24
CA ASP A 365 -6.56 23.52 -7.22
C ASP A 365 -5.06 23.47 -7.59
N ALA A 366 -4.65 23.94 -8.77
CA ALA A 366 -3.21 24.03 -9.04
C ALA A 366 -2.56 24.97 -8.01
N PRO A 367 -1.32 24.70 -7.54
CA PRO A 367 -0.60 25.69 -6.77
C PRO A 367 -0.55 26.97 -7.60
N SER A 368 -0.89 28.11 -7.00
CA SER A 368 -0.73 29.40 -7.66
C SER A 368 0.72 29.48 -8.14
N ALA A 369 0.91 29.56 -9.46
CA ALA A 369 2.23 29.82 -10.02
C ALA A 369 2.79 31.08 -9.35
N PRO A 370 4.12 31.17 -9.12
CA PRO A 370 4.70 32.44 -8.67
C PRO A 370 4.19 33.53 -9.61
N ASP A 371 3.56 34.55 -9.02
CA ASP A 371 2.99 35.67 -9.76
C ASP A 371 4.12 36.31 -10.57
N ASP A 372 4.14 36.05 -11.87
CA ASP A 372 5.07 36.64 -12.82
C ASP A 372 4.64 38.06 -13.21
N GLY A 373 3.60 38.61 -12.54
CA GLY A 373 3.03 39.93 -12.80
C GLY A 373 2.19 39.97 -14.07
N GLU A 374 1.98 38.82 -14.73
CA GLU A 374 1.23 38.69 -15.97
C GLU A 374 -0.23 38.32 -15.65
N ALA A 375 -1.19 39.13 -16.11
CA ALA A 375 -2.60 38.81 -15.94
C ALA A 375 -2.92 37.47 -16.64
N SER A 376 -3.75 36.63 -16.02
CA SER A 376 -4.02 35.27 -16.53
C SER A 376 -4.54 35.25 -17.97
N GLY A 377 -5.25 36.29 -18.40
CA GLY A 377 -5.70 36.46 -19.79
C GLY A 377 -4.55 36.66 -20.77
N ASP A 378 -3.57 37.49 -20.41
CA ASP A 378 -2.40 37.80 -21.24
C ASP A 378 -1.48 36.57 -21.34
N LYS A 379 -1.32 35.84 -20.23
CA LYS A 379 -0.56 34.58 -20.18
C LYS A 379 -1.16 33.49 -21.04
N VAL A 380 -2.49 33.32 -21.02
CA VAL A 380 -3.18 32.35 -21.88
C VAL A 380 -3.03 32.74 -23.35
N ALA A 381 -3.16 34.01 -23.69
CA ALA A 381 -2.95 34.49 -25.06
C ALA A 381 -1.52 34.20 -25.54
N ARG A 382 -0.50 34.58 -24.75
CA ARG A 382 0.91 34.36 -25.08
C ARG A 382 1.25 32.89 -25.25
N LEU A 383 0.85 32.03 -24.30
CA LEU A 383 1.11 30.59 -24.39
C LEU A 383 0.37 29.93 -25.56
N THR A 384 -0.81 30.43 -25.92
CA THR A 384 -1.53 29.97 -27.11
C THR A 384 -0.79 30.34 -28.38
N ASP A 385 -0.27 31.56 -28.48
CA ASP A 385 0.53 32.01 -29.63
C ASP A 385 1.85 31.24 -29.75
N GLU A 386 2.54 31.00 -28.62
CA GLU A 386 3.75 30.18 -28.58
C GLU A 386 3.48 28.74 -29.05
N LEU A 387 2.35 28.14 -28.62
CA LEU A 387 1.94 26.81 -29.05
C LEU A 387 1.64 26.76 -30.55
N LEU A 388 0.91 27.75 -31.08
CA LEU A 388 0.61 27.84 -32.50
C LEU A 388 1.89 27.99 -33.34
N ALA A 389 2.83 28.84 -32.90
CA ALA A 389 4.12 29.00 -33.57
C ALA A 389 4.93 27.70 -33.57
N ALA A 390 4.94 26.96 -32.45
CA ALA A 390 5.62 25.67 -32.37
C ALA A 390 4.99 24.61 -33.30
N LEU A 391 3.66 24.62 -33.45
CA LEU A 391 2.94 23.75 -34.39
C LEU A 391 3.27 24.08 -35.85
N ASP A 392 3.34 25.36 -36.20
CA ASP A 392 3.73 25.81 -37.54
C ASP A 392 5.17 25.41 -37.87
N ASP A 393 6.09 25.58 -36.93
CA ASP A 393 7.48 25.16 -37.09
C ASP A 393 7.61 23.63 -37.23
N SER A 394 6.82 22.88 -36.45
CA SER A 394 6.73 21.43 -36.59
C SER A 394 6.27 21.03 -37.99
N ALA A 395 5.19 21.63 -38.50
CA ALA A 395 4.69 21.37 -39.86
C ALA A 395 5.72 21.71 -40.94
N ARG A 396 6.46 22.81 -40.78
CA ARG A 396 7.55 23.21 -41.69
C ARG A 396 8.67 22.18 -41.70
N LEU A 397 9.12 21.73 -40.54
CA LEU A 397 10.15 20.70 -40.41
C LEU A 397 9.69 19.37 -41.02
N ASP A 398 8.43 19.00 -40.82
CA ASP A 398 7.82 17.80 -41.41
C ASP A 398 7.90 17.83 -42.95
N GLN A 399 7.61 18.98 -43.57
CA GLN A 399 7.77 19.16 -45.01
C GLN A 399 9.23 19.10 -45.48
N VAL A 400 10.18 19.59 -44.68
CA VAL A 400 11.61 19.49 -44.99
C VAL A 400 12.05 18.02 -44.96
N VAL A 401 11.67 17.28 -43.92
CA VAL A 401 11.98 15.84 -43.79
C VAL A 401 11.42 15.06 -44.97
N ARG A 402 10.15 15.26 -45.32
CA ARG A 402 9.51 14.60 -46.48
C ARG A 402 10.23 14.89 -47.79
N ARG A 403 10.67 16.14 -48.01
CA ARG A 403 11.46 16.51 -49.20
C ARG A 403 12.81 15.81 -49.24
N GLN A 404 13.52 15.71 -48.11
CA GLN A 404 14.82 15.02 -48.06
C GLN A 404 14.67 13.51 -48.26
N VAL A 405 13.69 12.88 -47.63
CA VAL A 405 13.39 11.45 -47.84
C VAL A 405 12.97 11.17 -49.29
N GLY A 406 12.19 12.07 -49.90
CA GLY A 406 11.80 11.96 -51.31
C GLY A 406 12.96 12.06 -52.30
N ARG A 407 14.11 12.65 -51.92
CA ARG A 407 15.34 12.68 -52.74
C ARG A 407 16.16 11.39 -52.66
N LEU A 408 15.87 10.53 -51.69
CA LEU A 408 16.56 9.24 -51.48
C LEU A 408 15.81 8.06 -52.14
N ARG A 409 14.63 8.32 -52.70
CA ARG A 409 13.95 7.45 -53.67
C ARG A 409 14.27 7.94 -55.07
#